data_AF-A0A1G6W0J2-F1
#
_entry.id   AF-A0A1G6W0J2-F1
#
_cell.length_a   1.000
_cell.length_b   1.000
_cell.length_c   1.000
_cell.angle_alpha   90.00
_cell.angle_beta   90.00
_cell.angle_gamma   90.00
#
_symmetry.space_group_name_H-M   'P 1'
#
loop_
_entity.id
_entity.type
_entity.pdbx_description
1 polymer ?
#
loop_
_entity_poly.entity_id
_entity_poly.type
_entity_poly.pdbx_seq_one_letter_code
_entity_poly.pdbx_strand_id
1 'polypeptide(L)'
;AATSETYRSFRPDRRGGSAFDRVIGNMRRLAEVKTGALGYSFLVMVRQESDGTTVSNHEEVLAGAELAHDIGCDYFEVKAMFDEQHHVIGVPDEVLASVEIQIERARSLESDHFQIVNSSTLDSLRKHEGPVQPKDYRRCGVAELRTLITPSGVYTCPYHRGNKAAMLGDAVTDSLVDIWRDSDRGIVDPSRDCGFHCARHRSNLELAELAAGRGREVRDTDYDLFI
;
A
#
# COMPACT_ATOMS: atom_id res chain seq x y z
N ALA A 1 -2.88 -1.03 13.38
CA ALA A 1 -3.40 -1.14 14.76
C ALA A 1 -2.21 -1.40 15.66
N ALA A 2 -2.11 -0.73 16.80
CA ALA A 2 -1.01 -0.91 17.76
C ALA A 2 -1.32 -1.95 18.84
N THR A 3 -2.57 -2.41 18.94
CA THR A 3 -3.02 -3.32 20.00
C THR A 3 -3.75 -4.55 19.46
N SER A 4 -3.76 -5.62 20.25
CA SER A 4 -4.49 -6.87 19.94
C SER A 4 -6.00 -6.66 19.87
N GLU A 5 -6.54 -5.76 20.71
CA GLU A 5 -7.95 -5.39 20.76
C GLU A 5 -8.40 -4.64 19.50
N THR A 6 -7.70 -3.56 19.13
CA THR A 6 -8.01 -2.81 17.91
C THR A 6 -7.75 -3.64 16.65
N TYR A 7 -6.73 -4.50 16.65
CA TYR A 7 -6.56 -5.42 15.53
C TYR A 7 -7.75 -6.36 15.39
N ARG A 8 -8.25 -6.92 16.50
CA ARG A 8 -9.42 -7.81 16.51
C ARG A 8 -10.69 -7.12 16.04
N SER A 9 -10.91 -5.85 16.40
CA SER A 9 -12.14 -5.13 16.02
C SER A 9 -12.26 -4.95 14.50
N PHE A 10 -11.14 -4.77 13.81
CA PHE A 10 -11.09 -4.59 12.36
C PHE A 10 -10.76 -5.87 11.58
N ARG A 11 -10.03 -6.82 12.17
CA ARG A 11 -9.51 -8.03 11.51
C ARG A 11 -9.67 -9.27 12.40
N PRO A 12 -10.90 -9.63 12.79
CA PRO A 12 -11.12 -10.84 13.57
C PRO A 12 -10.78 -12.08 12.72
N ASP A 13 -10.21 -13.10 13.34
CA ASP A 13 -10.11 -14.41 12.68
C ASP A 13 -11.49 -15.08 12.56
N ARG A 14 -11.54 -16.26 11.92
CA ARG A 14 -12.81 -17.00 11.72
C ARG A 14 -13.55 -17.38 13.02
N ARG A 15 -12.88 -17.32 14.17
CA ARG A 15 -13.43 -17.62 15.51
C ARG A 15 -13.58 -16.35 16.36
N GLY A 16 -13.35 -15.16 15.79
CA GLY A 16 -13.40 -13.88 16.52
C GLY A 16 -12.13 -13.57 17.33
N GLY A 17 -11.06 -14.35 17.17
CA GLY A 17 -9.77 -14.12 17.83
C GLY A 17 -8.93 -13.04 17.14
N SER A 18 -7.82 -12.66 17.79
CA SER A 18 -6.82 -11.75 17.22
C SER A 18 -5.57 -12.51 16.81
N ALA A 19 -5.11 -12.29 15.58
CA ALA A 19 -3.80 -12.80 15.14
C ALA A 19 -2.63 -11.87 15.53
N PHE A 20 -2.93 -10.72 16.14
CA PHE A 20 -1.97 -9.64 16.36
C PHE A 20 -0.71 -10.08 17.09
N ASP A 21 -0.84 -10.67 18.28
CA ASP A 21 0.31 -11.03 19.12
C ASP A 21 1.23 -12.05 18.43
N ARG A 22 0.64 -12.96 17.65
CA ARG A 22 1.39 -13.91 16.82
C ARG A 22 2.14 -13.21 15.70
N VAL A 23 1.52 -12.24 15.02
CA VAL A 23 2.17 -11.45 13.96
C VAL A 23 3.33 -10.64 14.55
N ILE A 24 3.12 -9.92 15.64
CA ILE A 24 4.17 -9.14 16.32
C ILE A 24 5.32 -10.04 16.77
N GLY A 25 5.03 -11.19 17.39
CA GLY A 25 6.05 -12.15 17.79
C GLY A 25 6.87 -12.68 16.61
N ASN A 26 6.24 -12.91 15.45
CA ASN A 26 6.94 -13.31 14.24
C ASN A 26 7.78 -12.18 13.63
N MET A 27 7.30 -10.93 13.69
CA MET A 27 8.06 -9.78 13.23
C MET A 27 9.33 -9.58 14.05
N ARG A 28 9.27 -9.71 15.38
CA ARG A 28 10.46 -9.65 16.25
C ARG A 28 11.50 -10.71 15.89
N ARG A 29 11.07 -11.96 15.72
CA ARG A 29 11.95 -13.06 15.28
C ARG A 29 12.57 -12.80 13.91
N LEU A 30 11.82 -12.19 12.98
CA LEU A 30 12.35 -11.81 11.67
C LEU A 30 13.36 -10.67 11.81
N ALA A 31 13.11 -9.67 12.66
CA ALA A 31 14.01 -8.56 12.89
C ALA A 31 15.39 -9.01 13.41
N GLU A 32 15.44 -10.08 14.20
CA GLU A 32 16.69 -10.68 14.71
C GLU A 32 17.58 -11.28 13.62
N VAL A 33 17.02 -11.66 12.46
CA VAL A 33 17.73 -12.43 11.42
C VAL A 33 17.61 -11.85 10.01
N LYS A 34 16.92 -10.71 9.86
CA LYS A 34 16.67 -10.09 8.55
C LYS A 34 17.98 -9.71 7.85
N THR A 35 18.04 -9.91 6.53
CA THR A 35 19.12 -9.42 5.65
C THR A 35 18.66 -8.27 4.75
N GLY A 36 17.42 -7.81 4.91
CA GLY A 36 16.83 -6.69 4.18
C GLY A 36 15.87 -5.93 5.09
N ALA A 37 15.07 -5.02 4.52
CA ALA A 37 14.16 -4.19 5.30
C ALA A 37 12.92 -4.95 5.83
N LEU A 38 12.51 -4.59 7.03
CA LEU A 38 11.28 -4.99 7.69
C LEU A 38 10.45 -3.74 7.96
N GLY A 39 9.27 -3.67 7.33
CA GLY A 39 8.34 -2.57 7.53
C GLY A 39 7.16 -2.94 8.42
N TYR A 40 6.66 -1.95 9.16
CA TYR A 40 5.35 -1.99 9.79
C TYR A 40 4.37 -1.17 8.96
N SER A 41 3.36 -1.82 8.36
CA SER A 41 2.31 -1.12 7.62
C SER A 41 1.08 -0.88 8.49
N PHE A 42 0.75 0.39 8.70
CA PHE A 42 -0.41 0.84 9.47
C PHE A 42 -1.47 1.44 8.54
N LEU A 43 -2.60 0.74 8.43
CA LEU A 43 -3.79 1.27 7.76
C LEU A 43 -4.57 2.13 8.75
N VAL A 44 -4.85 3.39 8.42
CA VAL A 44 -5.84 4.22 9.10
C VAL A 44 -7.21 3.74 8.67
N MET A 45 -7.97 3.23 9.64
CA MET A 45 -9.24 2.55 9.44
C MET A 45 -10.33 3.35 10.13
N VAL A 46 -11.41 3.62 9.40
CA VAL A 46 -12.60 4.31 9.89
C VAL A 46 -13.82 3.53 9.40
N ARG A 47 -14.74 3.19 10.31
CA ARG A 47 -16.02 2.54 10.00
C ARG A 47 -17.14 3.24 10.76
N GLN A 48 -18.28 3.42 10.11
CA GLN A 48 -19.52 3.74 10.81
C GLN A 48 -20.26 2.46 11.18
N GLU A 49 -20.67 2.37 12.45
CA GLU A 49 -21.53 1.32 12.96
C GLU A 49 -23.00 1.64 12.68
N SER A 50 -23.87 0.63 12.82
CA SER A 50 -25.32 0.76 12.57
C SER A 50 -26.02 1.76 13.49
N ASP A 51 -25.44 2.06 14.66
CA ASP A 51 -25.95 3.04 15.62
C ASP A 51 -25.46 4.47 15.35
N GLY A 52 -24.68 4.68 14.29
CA GLY A 52 -24.09 5.96 13.92
C GLY A 52 -22.74 6.26 14.58
N THR A 53 -22.23 5.35 15.41
CA THR A 53 -20.90 5.51 16.03
C THR A 53 -19.80 5.35 14.99
N THR A 54 -18.80 6.23 15.01
CA THR A 54 -17.60 6.08 14.20
C THR A 54 -16.53 5.33 15.01
N VAL A 55 -16.12 4.17 14.53
CA VAL A 55 -15.00 3.39 15.08
C VAL A 55 -13.77 3.64 14.22
N SER A 56 -12.67 4.02 14.85
CA SER A 56 -11.41 4.31 14.17
C SER A 56 -10.21 3.87 14.99
N ASN A 57 -9.12 3.50 14.31
CA ASN A 57 -7.83 3.23 14.97
C ASN A 57 -6.85 4.41 14.88
N HIS A 58 -7.31 5.58 14.43
CA HIS A 58 -6.44 6.70 14.13
C HIS A 58 -5.64 7.21 15.34
N GLU A 59 -6.13 7.07 16.56
CA GLU A 59 -5.44 7.42 17.82
C GLU A 59 -4.25 6.50 18.15
N GLU A 60 -4.06 5.40 17.41
CA GLU A 60 -2.97 4.45 17.61
C GLU A 60 -1.80 4.65 16.63
N VAL A 61 -1.76 5.71 15.83
CA VAL A 61 -0.70 5.91 14.83
C VAL A 61 0.66 6.04 15.52
N LEU A 62 0.77 6.87 16.57
CA LEU A 62 2.03 7.01 17.31
C LEU A 62 2.42 5.72 18.02
N ALA A 63 1.47 5.08 18.72
CA ALA A 63 1.72 3.80 19.40
C ALA A 63 2.12 2.70 18.41
N GLY A 64 1.60 2.74 17.19
CA GLY A 64 1.99 1.84 16.11
C GLY A 64 3.44 2.07 15.65
N ALA A 65 3.86 3.33 15.57
CA ALA A 65 5.24 3.69 15.23
C ALA A 65 6.22 3.29 16.34
N GLU A 66 5.87 3.55 17.61
CA GLU A 66 6.64 3.13 18.78
C GLU A 66 6.80 1.60 18.82
N LEU A 67 5.72 0.86 18.54
CA LEU A 67 5.76 -0.60 18.44
C LEU A 67 6.64 -1.07 17.27
N ALA A 68 6.56 -0.43 16.11
CA ALA A 68 7.39 -0.76 14.96
C ALA A 68 8.89 -0.56 15.26
N HIS A 69 9.22 0.55 15.93
CA HIS A 69 10.56 0.84 16.39
C HIS A 69 11.04 -0.20 17.42
N ASP A 70 10.24 -0.55 18.42
CA ASP A 70 10.54 -1.60 19.42
C ASP A 70 10.78 -2.98 18.79
N ILE A 71 10.05 -3.31 17.72
CA ILE A 71 10.25 -4.57 16.99
C ILE A 71 11.60 -4.63 16.27
N GLY A 72 12.20 -3.48 15.95
CA GLY A 72 13.37 -3.39 15.05
C GLY A 72 12.98 -3.35 13.57
N CYS A 73 11.81 -2.79 13.24
CA CYS A 73 11.48 -2.43 11.86
C CYS A 73 12.42 -1.32 11.35
N ASP A 74 12.61 -1.22 10.04
CA ASP A 74 13.37 -0.13 9.40
C ASP A 74 12.47 1.03 8.98
N TYR A 75 11.16 0.78 8.89
CA TYR A 75 10.20 1.84 8.61
C TYR A 75 8.82 1.54 9.18
N PHE A 76 8.08 2.62 9.44
CA PHE A 76 6.65 2.60 9.74
C PHE A 76 5.90 3.36 8.66
N GLU A 77 5.01 2.66 7.94
CA GLU A 77 4.27 3.23 6.81
C GLU A 77 2.80 3.46 7.16
N VAL A 78 2.33 4.70 6.99
CA VAL A 78 0.92 5.06 7.19
C VAL A 78 0.16 5.08 5.86
N LYS A 79 -0.98 4.38 5.83
CA LYS A 79 -1.84 4.20 4.65
C LYS A 79 -3.29 4.57 4.92
N ALA A 80 -3.99 5.02 3.88
CA ALA A 80 -5.43 5.19 3.90
C ALA A 80 -6.17 3.87 3.57
N MET A 81 -7.35 3.67 4.15
CA MET A 81 -8.23 2.55 3.81
C MET A 81 -8.86 2.72 2.42
N PHE A 82 -9.18 1.60 1.77
CA PHE A 82 -9.94 1.57 0.52
C PHE A 82 -11.29 0.86 0.66
N ASP A 83 -12.22 1.20 -0.23
CA ASP A 83 -13.43 0.42 -0.48
C ASP A 83 -13.13 -0.85 -1.32
N GLU A 84 -14.18 -1.63 -1.58
CA GLU A 84 -14.08 -2.85 -2.39
C GLU A 84 -13.67 -2.58 -3.86
N GLN A 85 -13.86 -1.35 -4.34
CA GLN A 85 -13.46 -0.88 -5.66
C GLN A 85 -12.07 -0.21 -5.64
N HIS A 86 -11.36 -0.30 -4.51
CA HIS A 86 -10.02 0.25 -4.27
C HIS A 86 -9.93 1.78 -4.24
N HIS A 87 -11.05 2.50 -4.11
CA HIS A 87 -11.01 3.95 -3.90
C HIS A 87 -10.69 4.28 -2.46
N VAL A 88 -9.91 5.34 -2.25
CA VAL A 88 -9.58 5.85 -0.91
C VAL A 88 -10.88 6.26 -0.21
N ILE A 89 -11.10 5.72 0.98
CA ILE A 89 -12.23 6.10 1.83
C ILE A 89 -11.87 7.41 2.52
N GLY A 90 -12.66 8.45 2.28
CA GLY A 90 -12.53 9.74 2.97
C GLY A 90 -12.70 9.58 4.47
N VAL A 91 -11.94 10.35 5.25
CA VAL A 91 -12.05 10.39 6.71
C VAL A 91 -12.48 11.79 7.14
N PRO A 92 -13.14 11.92 8.31
CA PRO A 92 -13.42 13.23 8.88
C PRO A 92 -12.14 14.06 9.11
N ASP A 93 -12.24 15.38 9.02
CA ASP A 93 -11.08 16.29 9.14
C ASP A 93 -10.42 16.17 10.52
N GLU A 94 -11.19 15.93 11.58
CA GLU A 94 -10.68 15.70 12.93
C GLU A 94 -9.84 14.42 13.03
N VAL A 95 -10.21 13.37 12.29
CA VAL A 95 -9.46 12.12 12.22
C VAL A 95 -8.14 12.37 11.49
N LEU A 96 -8.18 13.07 10.35
CA LEU A 96 -6.98 13.40 9.59
C LEU A 96 -6.03 14.28 10.40
N ALA A 97 -6.53 15.31 11.08
CA ALA A 97 -5.73 16.18 11.94
C ALA A 97 -5.05 15.40 13.08
N SER A 98 -5.77 14.46 13.70
CA SER A 98 -5.21 13.59 14.75
C SER A 98 -4.13 12.64 14.20
N VAL A 99 -4.31 12.11 12.98
CA VAL A 99 -3.26 11.32 12.29
C VAL A 99 -2.01 12.17 12.05
N GLU A 100 -2.15 13.40 11.54
CA GLU A 100 -1.01 14.27 11.26
C GLU A 100 -0.23 14.63 12.54
N ILE A 101 -0.93 14.96 13.63
CA ILE A 101 -0.29 15.23 14.92
C ILE A 101 0.53 14.02 15.40
N GLN A 102 0.02 12.81 15.22
CA GLN A 102 0.71 11.60 15.64
C GLN A 102 1.88 11.23 14.72
N ILE A 103 1.75 11.44 13.41
CA ILE A 103 2.86 11.28 12.47
C ILE A 103 3.99 12.24 12.84
N GLU A 104 3.67 13.51 13.11
CA GLU A 104 4.67 14.50 13.51
C GLU A 104 5.39 14.10 14.81
N ARG A 105 4.65 13.57 15.79
CA ARG A 105 5.26 13.02 17.01
C ARG A 105 6.12 11.79 16.71
N ALA A 106 5.67 10.90 15.84
CA ALA A 106 6.40 9.70 15.46
C ALA A 106 7.70 10.01 14.72
N ARG A 107 7.82 11.17 14.06
CA ARG A 107 9.07 11.62 13.45
C ARG A 107 10.23 11.76 14.44
N SER A 108 9.93 11.96 15.73
CA SER A 108 10.98 11.95 16.77
C SER A 108 11.69 10.59 16.94
N LEU A 109 11.13 9.51 16.38
CA LEU A 109 11.73 8.18 16.32
C LEU A 109 12.64 7.99 15.09
N GLU A 110 12.61 8.91 14.11
CA GLU A 110 13.40 8.78 12.89
C GLU A 110 14.90 8.77 13.19
N SER A 111 15.61 7.88 12.51
CA SER A 111 17.06 7.69 12.62
C SER A 111 17.60 7.09 11.32
N ASP A 112 18.92 6.89 11.25
CA ASP A 112 19.56 6.19 10.11
C ASP A 112 19.05 4.75 9.91
N HIS A 113 18.30 4.20 10.87
CA HIS A 113 17.79 2.83 10.85
C HIS A 113 16.26 2.74 10.99
N PHE A 114 15.56 3.86 11.09
CA PHE A 114 14.09 3.89 11.20
C PHE A 114 13.50 5.12 10.54
N GLN A 115 12.55 4.94 9.63
CA GLN A 115 11.93 6.03 8.86
C GLN A 115 10.40 6.03 8.97
N ILE A 116 9.78 7.21 8.99
CA ILE A 116 8.32 7.37 8.91
C ILE A 116 7.93 7.61 7.46
N VAL A 117 7.27 6.63 6.85
CA VAL A 117 6.91 6.64 5.43
C VAL A 117 5.43 6.96 5.24
N ASN A 118 5.14 7.92 4.38
CA ASN A 118 3.77 8.24 3.99
C ASN A 118 3.46 7.59 2.64
N SER A 119 2.36 6.85 2.58
CA SER A 119 1.89 6.31 1.31
C SER A 119 1.24 7.41 0.45
N SER A 120 1.26 7.21 -0.88
CA SER A 120 0.54 8.09 -1.81
C SER A 120 -0.96 8.20 -1.51
N THR A 121 -1.52 7.23 -0.79
CA THR A 121 -2.95 7.17 -0.47
C THR A 121 -3.30 8.05 0.72
N LEU A 122 -2.35 8.23 1.65
CA LEU A 122 -2.46 9.24 2.69
C LEU A 122 -2.29 10.64 2.10
N ASP A 123 -1.39 10.82 1.13
CA ASP A 123 -1.24 12.10 0.42
C ASP A 123 -2.55 12.53 -0.28
N SER A 124 -3.29 11.59 -0.86
CA SER A 124 -4.60 11.88 -1.45
C SER A 124 -5.61 12.35 -0.40
N LEU A 125 -5.62 11.76 0.80
CA LEU A 125 -6.44 12.24 1.91
C LEU A 125 -6.05 13.67 2.32
N ARG A 126 -4.75 13.95 2.50
CA ARG A 126 -4.22 15.27 2.88
C ARG A 126 -4.63 16.38 1.93
N LYS A 127 -4.73 16.06 0.65
CA LYS A 127 -5.09 17.02 -0.41
C LYS A 127 -6.59 17.10 -0.65
N HIS A 128 -7.39 16.31 0.08
CA HIS A 128 -8.81 16.12 -0.18
C HIS A 128 -9.07 15.76 -1.66
N GLU A 129 -8.15 15.01 -2.26
CA GLU A 129 -8.35 14.45 -3.60
C GLU A 129 -9.48 13.42 -3.45
N GLY A 130 -10.62 13.68 -4.12
CA GLY A 130 -11.77 12.78 -4.08
C GLY A 130 -11.42 11.34 -4.48
N PRO A 131 -12.36 10.39 -4.36
CA PRO A 131 -12.06 8.96 -4.50
C PRO A 131 -11.45 8.60 -5.87
N VAL A 132 -11.81 9.35 -6.91
CA VAL A 132 -11.40 9.12 -8.29
C VAL A 132 -10.09 9.85 -8.61
N GLN A 133 -9.13 9.12 -9.19
CA GLN A 133 -7.90 9.64 -9.78
C GLN A 133 -7.97 9.48 -11.31
N PRO A 134 -8.35 10.53 -12.06
CA PRO A 134 -8.30 10.52 -13.52
C PRO A 134 -6.91 10.19 -14.04
N LYS A 135 -6.85 9.44 -15.13
CA LYS A 135 -5.60 9.08 -15.82
C LYS A 135 -5.74 9.48 -17.27
N ASP A 136 -4.82 10.30 -17.74
CA ASP A 136 -4.72 10.78 -19.12
C ASP A 136 -3.94 9.81 -20.02
N TYR A 137 -3.45 8.71 -19.47
CA TYR A 137 -2.76 7.64 -20.17
C TYR A 137 -3.61 6.37 -20.27
N ARG A 138 -3.49 5.68 -21.42
CA ARG A 138 -4.20 4.43 -21.73
C ARG A 138 -3.35 3.16 -21.56
N ARG A 139 -2.05 3.30 -21.27
CA ARG A 139 -1.15 2.19 -21.01
C ARG A 139 -0.45 2.35 -19.67
N CYS A 140 -0.41 1.27 -18.88
CA CYS A 140 0.33 1.23 -17.63
C CYS A 140 1.78 0.83 -17.91
N GLY A 141 2.69 1.79 -18.03
CA GLY A 141 4.12 1.50 -18.27
C GLY A 141 4.73 0.59 -17.20
N VAL A 142 4.28 0.69 -15.96
CA VAL A 142 4.74 -0.17 -14.86
C VAL A 142 4.34 -1.64 -15.05
N ALA A 143 3.29 -1.96 -15.81
CA ALA A 143 2.90 -3.35 -16.09
C ALA A 143 3.97 -4.11 -16.91
N GLU A 144 4.83 -3.38 -17.64
CA GLU A 144 5.97 -3.94 -18.37
C GLU A 144 7.15 -4.30 -17.46
N LEU A 145 7.16 -3.79 -16.22
CA LEU A 145 8.26 -3.96 -15.26
C LEU A 145 7.89 -4.89 -14.12
N ARG A 146 6.59 -5.16 -13.92
CA ARG A 146 6.09 -6.04 -12.86
C ARG A 146 4.75 -6.65 -13.23
N THR A 147 4.54 -7.88 -12.76
CA THR A 147 3.26 -8.59 -12.84
C THR A 147 2.91 -9.20 -11.47
N LEU A 148 1.66 -9.60 -11.28
CA LEU A 148 1.24 -10.39 -10.13
C LEU A 148 1.16 -11.86 -10.54
N ILE A 149 1.88 -12.74 -9.83
CA ILE A 149 1.78 -14.19 -10.01
C ILE A 149 1.07 -14.76 -8.76
N THR A 150 0.02 -15.55 -8.98
CA THR A 150 -0.66 -16.29 -7.92
C THR A 150 -0.89 -17.73 -8.35
N PRO A 151 -1.27 -18.65 -7.43
CA PRO A 151 -1.68 -20.01 -7.81
C PRO A 151 -2.94 -20.06 -8.69
N SER A 152 -3.65 -18.95 -8.88
CA SER A 152 -4.87 -18.87 -9.68
C SER A 152 -4.68 -18.15 -11.02
N GLY A 153 -3.45 -17.70 -11.32
CA GLY A 153 -3.14 -16.99 -12.54
C GLY A 153 -2.09 -15.90 -12.40
N VAL A 154 -1.62 -15.42 -13.54
CA VAL A 154 -0.76 -14.24 -13.70
C VAL A 154 -1.65 -13.07 -14.14
N TYR A 155 -1.56 -11.93 -13.46
CA TYR A 155 -2.43 -10.76 -13.69
C TYR A 155 -1.61 -9.48 -13.84
N THR A 156 -2.15 -8.49 -14.56
CA THR A 156 -1.48 -7.20 -14.79
C THR A 156 -1.00 -6.53 -13.50
N CYS A 157 -1.81 -6.55 -12.44
CA CYS A 157 -1.41 -6.03 -11.13
C CYS A 157 -2.25 -6.61 -9.97
N PRO A 158 -1.85 -6.40 -8.70
CA PRO A 158 -2.61 -6.83 -7.52
C PRO A 158 -4.07 -6.37 -7.47
N TYR A 159 -4.38 -5.17 -7.99
CA TYR A 159 -5.74 -4.62 -8.02
C TYR A 159 -6.70 -5.37 -8.95
N HIS A 160 -6.16 -6.14 -9.90
CA HIS A 160 -6.94 -6.97 -10.82
C HIS A 160 -6.84 -8.47 -10.51
N ARG A 161 -6.34 -8.83 -9.33
CA ARG A 161 -6.25 -10.23 -8.90
C ARG A 161 -7.62 -10.90 -8.97
N GLY A 162 -7.68 -12.05 -9.64
CA GLY A 162 -8.92 -12.82 -9.78
C GLY A 162 -9.87 -12.30 -10.87
N ASN A 163 -9.59 -11.15 -11.50
CA ASN A 163 -10.33 -10.68 -12.65
C ASN A 163 -9.82 -11.38 -13.91
N LYS A 164 -10.62 -12.30 -14.46
CA LYS A 164 -10.28 -13.03 -15.69
C LYS A 164 -10.03 -12.12 -16.90
N ALA A 165 -10.68 -10.95 -16.98
CA ALA A 165 -10.47 -10.01 -18.07
C ALA A 165 -9.10 -9.29 -18.02
N ALA A 166 -8.39 -9.39 -16.89
CA ALA A 166 -7.08 -8.80 -16.67
C ALA A 166 -5.99 -9.87 -16.41
N MET A 167 -6.29 -11.12 -16.73
CA MET A 167 -5.38 -12.25 -16.60
C MET A 167 -4.48 -12.34 -17.82
N LEU A 168 -3.17 -12.40 -17.60
CA LEU A 168 -2.13 -12.49 -18.62
C LEU A 168 -1.80 -13.95 -19.02
N GLY A 169 -2.05 -14.91 -18.11
CA GLY A 169 -1.81 -16.33 -18.33
C GLY A 169 -1.86 -17.14 -17.03
N ASP A 170 -1.53 -18.44 -17.08
CA ASP A 170 -1.47 -19.30 -15.88
C ASP A 170 -0.11 -19.98 -15.76
N ALA A 171 0.70 -19.56 -14.79
CA ALA A 171 2.04 -20.10 -14.56
C ALA A 171 2.05 -21.53 -13.98
N VAL A 172 0.88 -22.11 -13.66
CA VAL A 172 0.75 -23.53 -13.30
C VAL A 172 0.74 -24.40 -14.55
N THR A 173 0.18 -23.92 -15.66
CA THR A 173 0.04 -24.68 -16.92
C THR A 173 0.98 -24.22 -18.02
N ASP A 174 1.37 -22.95 -18.01
CA ASP A 174 2.14 -22.31 -19.07
C ASP A 174 3.52 -21.85 -18.55
N SER A 175 4.46 -21.68 -19.47
CA SER A 175 5.77 -21.09 -19.18
C SER A 175 5.61 -19.63 -18.78
N LEU A 176 6.15 -19.25 -17.61
CA LEU A 176 6.17 -17.86 -17.19
C LEU A 176 6.92 -16.95 -18.18
N VAL A 177 7.94 -17.48 -18.86
CA VAL A 177 8.69 -16.73 -19.88
C VAL A 177 7.79 -16.41 -21.07
N ASP A 178 6.95 -17.36 -21.48
CA ASP A 178 6.05 -17.20 -22.62
C ASP A 178 4.91 -16.26 -22.25
N ILE A 179 4.31 -16.42 -21.06
CA ILE A 179 3.35 -15.45 -20.50
C ILE A 179 3.96 -14.05 -20.52
N TRP A 180 5.19 -13.89 -20.03
CA TRP A 180 5.83 -12.59 -19.97
C TRP A 180 6.10 -12.01 -21.36
N ARG A 181 6.52 -12.81 -22.34
CA ARG A 181 6.84 -12.30 -23.69
C ARG A 181 5.59 -12.00 -24.51
N ASP A 182 4.58 -12.85 -24.40
CA ASP A 182 3.49 -12.92 -25.39
C ASP A 182 2.18 -12.30 -24.89
N SER A 183 2.04 -12.04 -23.58
CA SER A 183 0.81 -11.44 -23.04
C SER A 183 0.62 -9.99 -23.47
N ASP A 184 -0.63 -9.66 -23.82
CA ASP A 184 -1.04 -8.28 -24.00
C ASP A 184 -1.28 -7.62 -22.64
N ARG A 185 -0.37 -6.75 -22.23
CA ARG A 185 -0.52 -5.95 -20.99
C ARG A 185 -1.40 -4.72 -21.18
N GLY A 186 -1.79 -4.41 -22.42
CA GLY A 186 -2.76 -3.38 -22.77
C GLY A 186 -4.22 -3.77 -22.51
N ILE A 187 -4.49 -5.02 -22.08
CA ILE A 187 -5.84 -5.48 -21.72
C ILE A 187 -6.48 -4.66 -20.59
N VAL A 188 -5.66 -3.99 -19.77
CA VAL A 188 -6.09 -3.02 -18.76
C VAL A 188 -5.76 -1.61 -19.27
N ASP A 189 -6.78 -0.79 -19.50
CA ASP A 189 -6.65 0.63 -19.84
C ASP A 189 -6.80 1.46 -18.57
N PRO A 190 -5.73 2.10 -18.03
CA PRO A 190 -5.82 2.82 -16.77
C PRO A 190 -6.84 3.96 -16.76
N SER A 191 -7.11 4.59 -17.91
CA SER A 191 -8.09 5.67 -18.01
C SER A 191 -9.54 5.22 -17.80
N ARG A 192 -9.80 3.92 -17.98
CA ARG A 192 -11.12 3.29 -17.83
C ARG A 192 -11.19 2.34 -16.65
N ASP A 193 -10.19 1.48 -16.50
CA ASP A 193 -10.21 0.30 -15.64
C ASP A 193 -9.53 0.56 -14.28
N CYS A 194 -8.86 1.70 -14.12
CA CYS A 194 -8.15 2.07 -12.89
C CYS A 194 -8.57 3.45 -12.38
N GLY A 195 -9.84 3.65 -12.05
CA GLY A 195 -10.35 4.94 -11.54
C GLY A 195 -9.81 5.35 -10.15
N PHE A 196 -9.17 4.44 -9.42
CA PHE A 196 -8.66 4.65 -8.06
C PHE A 196 -7.28 5.33 -8.01
N HIS A 197 -6.91 5.85 -6.83
CA HIS A 197 -5.58 6.38 -6.53
C HIS A 197 -4.52 5.27 -6.57
N CYS A 198 -3.82 5.16 -7.69
CA CYS A 198 -2.88 4.09 -7.92
C CYS A 198 -1.50 4.42 -7.33
N ALA A 199 -0.94 3.52 -6.51
CA ALA A 199 0.41 3.63 -5.94
C ALA A 199 1.54 3.65 -7.00
N ARG A 200 1.21 3.46 -8.28
CA ARG A 200 2.13 3.47 -9.43
C ARG A 200 1.83 4.59 -10.42
N HIS A 201 0.88 5.48 -10.11
CA HIS A 201 0.52 6.58 -11.00
C HIS A 201 1.72 7.47 -11.34
N ARG A 202 2.48 7.93 -10.34
CA ARG A 202 3.68 8.76 -10.56
C ARG A 202 4.76 8.02 -11.36
N SER A 203 4.95 6.72 -11.11
CA SER A 203 5.90 5.91 -11.87
C SER A 203 5.48 5.78 -13.34
N ASN A 204 4.19 5.64 -13.64
CA ASN A 204 3.70 5.63 -15.03
C ASN A 204 3.95 6.95 -15.74
N LEU A 205 3.72 8.09 -15.07
CA LEU A 205 4.03 9.40 -15.64
C LEU A 205 5.53 9.56 -15.91
N GLU A 206 6.39 9.15 -14.97
CA GLU A 206 7.84 9.20 -15.15
C GLU A 206 8.31 8.31 -16.31
N LEU A 207 7.79 7.09 -16.42
CA LEU A 207 8.11 6.19 -17.53
C LEU A 207 7.71 6.77 -18.89
N ALA A 208 6.60 7.52 -18.95
CA ALA A 208 6.20 8.23 -20.16
C ALA A 208 7.18 9.36 -20.52
N GLU A 209 7.64 10.14 -19.53
CA GLU A 209 8.66 11.18 -19.75
C GLU A 209 10.00 10.59 -20.16
N LEU A 210 10.45 9.49 -19.53
CA LEU A 210 11.65 8.75 -19.91
C LEU A 210 11.57 8.25 -21.35
N ALA A 211 10.46 7.63 -21.74
CA ALA A 211 10.23 7.17 -23.12
C ALA A 211 10.23 8.32 -24.14
N ALA A 212 9.88 9.53 -23.71
CA ALA A 212 9.90 10.74 -24.52
C ALA A 212 11.25 11.48 -24.49
N GLY A 213 12.27 10.95 -23.81
CA GLY A 213 13.58 11.58 -23.68
C GLY A 213 13.61 12.81 -22.75
N ARG A 214 12.59 12.97 -21.89
CA ARG A 214 12.45 14.08 -20.92
C ARG A 214 12.42 13.61 -19.47
N GLY A 215 12.74 12.34 -19.23
CA GLY A 215 12.80 11.80 -17.88
C GLY A 215 13.81 12.53 -17.01
N ARG A 216 13.62 12.47 -15.70
CA ARG A 216 14.54 13.12 -14.76
C ARG A 216 15.94 12.52 -14.86
N GLU A 217 16.95 13.36 -14.65
CA GLU A 217 18.33 12.88 -14.55
C GLU A 217 18.45 11.84 -13.44
N VAL A 218 19.20 10.77 -13.72
CA VAL A 218 19.55 9.76 -12.73
C VAL A 218 20.37 10.47 -11.65
N ARG A 219 19.87 10.43 -10.41
CA ARG A 219 20.60 11.00 -9.27
C ARG A 219 21.76 10.09 -8.90
N ASP A 220 22.89 10.67 -8.51
CA ASP A 220 24.08 9.93 -8.04
C ASP A 220 23.79 9.05 -6.81
N THR A 221 22.73 9.39 -6.07
CA THR A 221 22.20 8.61 -4.95
C THR A 221 20.79 8.11 -5.27
N ASP A 222 20.63 6.79 -5.34
CA ASP A 222 19.31 6.17 -5.39
C ASP A 222 18.63 6.36 -4.03
N TYR A 223 17.45 6.98 -4.03
CA TYR A 223 16.64 7.16 -2.83
C TYR A 223 15.63 6.01 -2.80
N ASP A 224 15.84 5.03 -1.93
CA ASP A 224 14.85 4.00 -1.67
C ASP A 224 13.85 4.55 -0.65
N LEU A 225 12.58 4.62 -1.04
CA LEU A 225 11.49 5.07 -0.18
C LEU A 225 11.31 4.16 1.06
N PHE A 226 11.87 2.96 1.02
CA PHE A 226 11.74 1.94 2.05
C PHE A 226 13.05 1.63 2.79
N ILE A 227 14.20 2.16 2.34
CA ILE A 227 15.50 2.27 3.05
C ILE A 227 16.57 3.01 2.21
#